data_AF-A0A453EFK9-F1
#
_entry.id   AF-A0A453EFK9-F1
#
_cell.length_a   1.000
_cell.length_b   1.000
_cell.length_c   1.000
_cell.angle_alpha   90.00
_cell.angle_beta   90.00
_cell.angle_gamma   90.00
#
_symmetry.space_group_name_H-M   'P 1'
#
loop_
_entity.id
_entity.type
_entity.pdbx_description
1 polymer ?
#
loop_
_entity_poly.entity_id
_entity_poly.type
_entity_poly.pdbx_seq_one_letter_code
_entity_poly.pdbx_strand_id
1 'polypeptide(L)'
;ADEIPMGLVRRGRQRLQFDKHFSETCRRDRFCLRCVAAYCSHCCGNHHFHPEWPDLRVLPIDLDAEGRPIFPARTAPAPDGHPIPPDIAKFMRAQDYTSPLPRDAFCIHCSKSFRADVCAHHGDHARLRDCVLRIQKRGWRTCVRCAGDEWWVPHIGVALGDPVLVDEQGRYELLPVLTRVRRPCVECGVGAHRIPREFFPFCSETCTRKHIRRIQERREARLAAYSVQ
;
A
#
# COMPACT_ATOMS: atom_id res chain seq x y z
N ALA A 1 -4.50 -6.57 -25.20
CA ALA A 1 -4.46 -5.80 -23.94
C ALA A 1 -4.88 -6.76 -22.85
N ASP A 2 -3.99 -7.08 -21.92
CA ASP A 2 -4.34 -7.98 -20.82
C ASP A 2 -5.46 -7.34 -19.99
N GLU A 3 -6.51 -8.10 -19.75
CA GLU A 3 -7.68 -7.63 -19.01
C GLU A 3 -7.27 -7.21 -17.59
N ILE A 4 -7.62 -5.99 -17.19
CA ILE A 4 -7.34 -5.50 -15.83
C ILE A 4 -8.08 -6.41 -14.84
N PRO A 5 -7.38 -7.08 -13.90
CA PRO A 5 -8.01 -8.00 -12.95
C PRO A 5 -8.85 -7.23 -11.92
N MET A 6 -10.10 -6.90 -12.28
CA MET A 6 -10.98 -6.02 -11.51
C MET A 6 -11.26 -6.52 -10.08
N GLY A 7 -11.20 -7.84 -9.85
CA GLY A 7 -11.27 -8.40 -8.50
C GLY A 7 -10.16 -7.90 -7.57
N LEU A 8 -8.92 -7.82 -8.07
CA LEU A 8 -7.78 -7.27 -7.32
C LEU A 8 -7.94 -5.77 -7.08
N VAL A 9 -8.39 -5.03 -8.10
CA VAL A 9 -8.61 -3.59 -7.98
C VAL A 9 -9.68 -3.27 -6.93
N ARG A 10 -10.78 -4.04 -6.90
CA ARG A 10 -11.83 -3.90 -5.87
C ARG A 10 -11.28 -4.17 -4.47
N ARG A 11 -10.47 -5.22 -4.29
CA ARG A 11 -9.82 -5.54 -3.00
C ARG A 11 -8.84 -4.44 -2.58
N GLY A 12 -7.97 -4.00 -3.50
CA GLY A 12 -7.02 -2.93 -3.27
C GLY A 12 -7.72 -1.64 -2.84
N ARG A 13 -8.81 -1.28 -3.53
CA ARG A 13 -9.65 -0.13 -3.18
C ARG A 13 -10.24 -0.25 -1.77
N GLN A 14 -10.84 -1.39 -1.45
CA GLN A 14 -11.40 -1.62 -0.11
C GLN A 14 -10.33 -1.48 0.96
N ARG A 15 -9.14 -2.06 0.71
CA ARG A 15 -8.01 -2.01 1.63
C ARG A 15 -7.47 -0.59 1.81
N LEU A 16 -7.28 0.16 0.73
CA LEU A 16 -6.83 1.56 0.76
C LEU A 16 -7.66 2.43 1.72
N GLN A 17 -8.97 2.19 1.82
CA GLN A 17 -9.89 2.98 2.64
C GLN A 17 -9.90 2.63 4.14
N PHE A 18 -9.06 1.70 4.62
CA PHE A 18 -8.91 1.45 6.06
C PHE A 18 -7.84 2.36 6.66
N ASP A 19 -8.23 3.11 7.69
CA ASP A 19 -7.46 4.20 8.30
C ASP A 19 -6.08 3.77 8.85
N LYS A 20 -5.96 2.53 9.31
CA LYS A 20 -4.73 2.02 9.95
C LYS A 20 -3.57 1.73 8.99
N HIS A 21 -3.81 1.73 7.67
CA HIS A 21 -2.75 1.36 6.73
C HIS A 21 -1.53 2.28 6.77
N PHE A 22 -1.72 3.56 7.11
CA PHE A 22 -0.67 4.59 6.98
C PHE A 22 -0.29 5.25 8.31
N SER A 23 -0.95 4.89 9.40
CA SER A 23 -0.57 5.32 10.76
C SER A 23 0.59 4.51 11.33
N GLU A 24 0.73 3.26 10.91
CA GLU A 24 1.79 2.36 11.34
C GLU A 24 3.06 2.47 10.49
N THR A 25 4.17 2.00 11.03
CA THR A 25 5.42 1.79 10.31
C THR A 25 5.60 0.31 9.97
N CYS A 26 6.47 0.02 9.00
CA CYS A 26 7.01 -1.30 8.79
C CYS A 26 8.38 -1.40 9.47
N ARG A 27 8.80 -2.62 9.82
CA ARG A 27 10.16 -2.93 10.24
C ARG A 27 10.58 -4.18 9.50
N ARG A 28 11.86 -4.29 9.13
CA ARG A 28 12.37 -5.57 8.64
C ARG A 28 12.43 -6.52 9.84
N ASP A 29 11.62 -7.56 9.81
CA ASP A 29 11.40 -8.51 10.92
C ASP A 29 11.68 -9.96 10.48
N ARG A 30 12.12 -10.12 9.24
CA ARG A 30 12.44 -11.40 8.60
C ARG A 30 13.72 -11.27 7.79
N PHE A 31 14.49 -12.35 7.73
CA PHE A 31 15.62 -12.51 6.82
C PHE A 31 15.43 -13.76 5.95
N CYS A 32 15.45 -13.60 4.64
CA CYS A 32 15.35 -14.72 3.71
C CYS A 32 16.74 -15.25 3.39
N LEU A 33 17.03 -16.50 3.77
CA LEU A 33 18.28 -17.21 3.47
C LEU A 33 18.49 -17.41 1.97
N ARG A 34 17.41 -17.52 1.18
CA ARG A 34 17.51 -17.70 -0.28
C ARG A 34 17.84 -16.39 -0.99
N CYS A 35 17.17 -15.30 -0.60
CA CYS A 35 17.39 -13.98 -1.19
C CYS A 35 18.58 -13.25 -0.56
N VAL A 36 19.07 -13.72 0.59
CA VAL A 36 20.11 -13.08 1.41
C VAL A 36 19.74 -11.63 1.72
N ALA A 37 18.46 -11.41 2.09
CA ALA A 37 17.90 -10.08 2.26
C ALA A 37 16.90 -10.02 3.43
N ALA A 38 16.95 -8.90 4.16
CA ALA A 38 15.97 -8.59 5.20
C ALA A 38 14.72 -7.94 4.59
N TYR A 39 13.56 -8.28 5.12
CA TYR A 39 12.28 -7.75 4.64
C TYR A 39 11.26 -7.66 5.77
N CYS A 40 10.16 -6.94 5.51
CA CYS A 40 9.02 -6.84 6.42
C CYS A 40 7.95 -7.86 6.05
N SER A 41 7.56 -8.70 7.00
CA SER A 41 6.53 -9.73 6.86
C SER A 41 5.18 -9.16 6.44
N HIS A 42 4.85 -7.93 6.88
CA HIS A 42 3.60 -7.24 6.54
C HIS A 42 3.38 -7.07 5.03
N CYS A 43 4.41 -6.63 4.31
CA CYS A 43 4.32 -6.29 2.88
C CYS A 43 4.88 -7.38 1.97
N CYS A 44 5.99 -8.03 2.35
CA CYS A 44 6.70 -8.97 1.48
C CYS A 44 6.55 -10.44 1.90
N GLY A 45 5.90 -10.74 3.03
CA GLY A 45 5.78 -12.10 3.58
C GLY A 45 5.29 -13.15 2.57
N ASN A 46 4.22 -12.85 1.85
CA ASN A 46 3.64 -13.78 0.88
C ASN A 46 4.52 -14.00 -0.36
N HIS A 47 5.43 -13.09 -0.68
CA HIS A 47 6.35 -13.23 -1.81
C HIS A 47 7.58 -14.07 -1.43
N HIS A 48 7.99 -13.99 -0.17
CA HIS A 48 9.07 -14.82 0.36
C HIS A 48 8.60 -16.22 0.80
N PHE A 49 7.39 -16.63 0.38
CA PHE A 49 6.95 -18.01 0.47
C PHE A 49 7.60 -18.82 -0.66
N HIS A 50 8.34 -19.88 -0.30
CA HIS A 50 8.98 -20.77 -1.26
C HIS A 50 8.27 -22.13 -1.21
N PRO A 51 7.37 -22.43 -2.17
CA PRO A 51 6.53 -23.64 -2.14
C PRO A 51 7.33 -24.94 -2.14
N GLU A 52 8.46 -24.94 -2.83
CA GLU A 52 9.37 -26.09 -2.90
C GLU A 52 10.21 -26.28 -1.62
N TRP A 53 10.17 -25.32 -0.69
CA TRP A 53 10.96 -25.29 0.55
C TRP A 53 10.21 -24.58 1.69
N PRO A 54 9.10 -25.15 2.22
CA PRO A 54 8.12 -24.41 3.02
C PRO A 54 8.66 -23.84 4.35
N ASP A 55 9.62 -24.50 5.00
CA ASP A 55 9.87 -24.27 6.44
C ASP A 55 11.31 -23.88 6.85
N LEU A 56 12.26 -23.68 5.92
CA LEU A 56 13.70 -23.64 6.31
C LEU A 56 14.50 -22.39 5.91
N ARG A 57 13.89 -21.35 5.34
CA ARG A 57 14.65 -20.24 4.74
C ARG A 57 14.24 -18.84 5.16
N VAL A 58 13.27 -18.68 6.04
CA VAL A 58 12.89 -17.37 6.57
C VAL A 58 13.17 -17.37 8.06
N LEU A 59 14.14 -16.56 8.47
CA LEU A 59 14.50 -16.38 9.85
C LEU A 59 13.72 -15.23 10.46
N PRO A 60 12.96 -15.44 11.55
CA PRO A 60 12.42 -14.35 12.33
C PRO A 60 13.55 -13.56 12.99
N ILE A 61 13.46 -12.23 12.94
CA ILE A 61 14.39 -11.32 13.61
C ILE A 61 13.59 -10.42 14.55
N ASP A 62 13.55 -10.81 15.81
CA ASP A 62 12.92 -10.04 16.88
C ASP A 62 13.89 -9.00 17.45
N LEU A 63 13.37 -8.10 18.29
CA LEU A 63 14.19 -7.16 19.05
C LEU A 63 14.15 -7.55 20.53
N ASP A 64 15.26 -7.38 21.23
CA ASP A 64 15.30 -7.51 22.69
C ASP A 64 14.65 -6.30 23.39
N ALA A 65 14.68 -6.30 24.73
CA ALA A 65 14.09 -5.23 25.54
C ALA A 65 14.74 -3.85 25.28
N GLU A 66 15.99 -3.82 24.82
CA GLU A 66 16.73 -2.62 24.47
C GLU A 66 16.57 -2.23 22.98
N GLY A 67 15.77 -2.98 22.22
CA GLY A 67 15.52 -2.71 20.80
C GLY A 67 16.60 -3.24 19.86
N ARG A 68 17.51 -4.12 20.32
CA ARG A 68 18.58 -4.71 19.52
C ARG A 68 18.12 -5.99 18.82
N PRO A 69 18.54 -6.27 17.58
CA PRO A 69 18.10 -7.47 16.88
C PRO A 69 18.62 -8.76 17.51
N ILE A 70 17.72 -9.71 17.73
CA ILE A 70 18.03 -11.07 18.17
C ILE A 70 18.21 -11.95 16.95
N PHE A 71 19.43 -12.42 16.75
CA PHE A 71 19.76 -13.27 15.60
C PHE A 71 19.67 -14.75 15.99
N PRO A 72 18.87 -15.56 15.26
CA PRO A 72 18.89 -17.00 15.46
C PRO A 72 20.27 -17.54 15.09
N ALA A 73 20.70 -18.60 15.78
CA ALA A 73 21.91 -19.35 15.46
C ALA A 73 21.65 -20.53 14.51
N ARG A 74 20.38 -20.94 14.38
CA ARG A 74 19.93 -22.08 13.57
C ARG A 74 18.76 -21.70 12.66
N THR A 75 18.57 -22.48 11.59
CA THR A 75 17.49 -22.27 10.62
C THR A 75 16.10 -22.55 11.17
N ALA A 76 16.00 -23.34 12.24
CA ALA A 76 14.80 -23.67 12.99
C ALA A 76 15.22 -24.05 14.44
N PRO A 77 14.26 -24.20 15.38
CA PRO A 77 14.56 -24.77 16.69
C PRO A 77 15.20 -26.17 16.59
N ALA A 78 15.97 -26.56 17.60
CA ALA A 78 16.51 -27.92 17.68
C ALA A 78 15.36 -28.93 17.94
N PRO A 79 15.46 -30.16 17.40
CA PRO A 79 16.60 -30.75 16.70
C PRO A 79 16.68 -30.41 15.19
N ASP A 80 15.62 -29.85 14.61
CA ASP A 80 15.41 -29.81 13.16
C ASP A 80 16.21 -28.73 12.41
N GLY A 81 16.63 -27.66 13.09
CA GLY A 81 17.36 -26.56 12.46
C GLY A 81 18.87 -26.79 12.32
N HIS A 82 19.46 -26.45 11.18
CA HIS A 82 20.91 -26.49 10.99
C HIS A 82 21.58 -25.18 11.46
N PRO A 83 22.86 -25.20 11.89
CA PRO A 83 23.61 -23.97 12.14
C PRO A 83 23.62 -23.04 10.92
N ILE A 84 23.45 -21.74 11.15
CA ILE A 84 23.53 -20.75 10.08
C ILE A 84 25.00 -20.55 9.69
N PRO A 85 25.36 -20.67 8.40
CA PRO A 85 26.74 -20.48 7.95
C PRO A 85 27.29 -19.09 8.33
N PRO A 86 28.58 -18.95 8.70
CA PRO A 86 29.16 -17.67 9.14
C PRO A 86 28.99 -16.52 8.14
N ASP A 87 29.16 -16.78 6.85
CA ASP A 87 29.02 -15.77 5.80
C ASP A 87 27.59 -15.23 5.69
N ILE A 88 26.61 -16.13 5.75
CA ILE A 88 25.19 -15.77 5.79
C ILE A 88 24.88 -14.98 7.06
N ALA A 89 25.41 -15.41 8.21
CA ALA A 89 25.20 -14.71 9.47
C ALA A 89 25.79 -13.29 9.43
N LYS A 90 26.92 -13.08 8.72
CA LYS A 90 27.49 -11.75 8.47
C LYS A 90 26.55 -10.88 7.62
N PHE A 91 26.04 -11.40 6.51
CA PHE A 91 25.08 -10.67 5.67
C PHE A 91 23.80 -10.32 6.41
N MET A 92 23.28 -11.27 7.19
CA MET A 92 22.12 -11.07 8.04
C MET A 92 22.37 -9.92 9.02
N ARG A 93 23.46 -9.96 9.79
CA ARG A 93 23.80 -8.90 10.76
C ARG A 93 24.06 -7.53 10.15
N ALA A 94 24.43 -7.45 8.87
CA ALA A 94 24.69 -6.19 8.18
C ALA A 94 23.40 -5.43 7.77
N GLN A 95 22.23 -6.06 7.87
CA GLN A 95 20.95 -5.44 7.51
C GLN A 95 20.41 -4.58 8.65
N ASP A 96 19.59 -3.58 8.30
CA ASP A 96 18.89 -2.76 9.27
C ASP A 96 17.51 -3.33 9.61
N TYR A 97 17.37 -3.78 10.87
CA TYR A 97 16.14 -4.32 11.47
C TYR A 97 15.49 -3.38 12.48
N THR A 98 16.06 -2.22 12.72
CA THR A 98 15.67 -1.32 13.82
C THR A 98 14.90 -0.11 13.32
N SER A 99 15.21 0.38 12.11
CA SER A 99 14.54 1.56 11.60
C SER A 99 13.04 1.33 11.42
N PRO A 100 12.20 2.20 12.00
CA PRO A 100 10.79 2.26 11.65
C PRO A 100 10.68 2.88 10.25
N LEU A 101 10.10 2.15 9.31
CA LEU A 101 9.92 2.56 7.93
C LEU A 101 8.49 3.08 7.72
N PRO A 102 8.28 4.40 7.51
CA PRO A 102 6.96 4.95 7.26
C PRO A 102 6.36 4.36 5.99
N ARG A 103 5.06 4.06 6.03
CA ARG A 103 4.36 3.52 4.86
C ARG A 103 3.91 4.66 3.96
N ASP A 104 4.69 4.98 2.93
CA ASP A 104 4.49 6.08 1.99
C ASP A 104 4.04 5.64 0.59
N ALA A 105 3.76 4.35 0.42
CA ALA A 105 3.16 3.80 -0.78
C ALA A 105 2.07 2.78 -0.45
N PHE A 106 1.19 2.54 -1.41
CA PHE A 106 0.20 1.49 -1.38
C PHE A 106 0.17 0.76 -2.73
N CYS A 107 0.26 -0.57 -2.72
CA CYS A 107 0.19 -1.37 -3.94
C CYS A 107 -1.24 -1.93 -4.07
N ILE A 108 -1.91 -1.64 -5.19
CA ILE A 108 -3.27 -2.14 -5.49
C ILE A 108 -3.25 -3.67 -5.55
N HIS A 109 -2.27 -4.23 -6.27
CA HIS A 109 -2.14 -5.66 -6.49
C HIS A 109 -1.98 -6.42 -5.16
N CYS A 110 -1.01 -6.00 -4.34
CA CYS A 110 -0.75 -6.62 -3.03
C CYS A 110 -1.77 -6.22 -1.96
N SER A 111 -2.49 -5.11 -2.16
CA SER A 111 -3.39 -4.50 -1.18
C SER A 111 -2.72 -4.20 0.17
N LYS A 112 -1.47 -3.71 0.10
CA LYS A 112 -0.61 -3.45 1.26
C LYS A 112 0.03 -2.07 1.15
N SER A 113 0.18 -1.41 2.30
CA SER A 113 0.97 -0.20 2.46
C SER A 113 2.40 -0.55 2.87
N PHE A 114 3.37 0.19 2.34
CA PHE A 114 4.80 -0.10 2.51
C PHE A 114 5.63 1.16 2.29
N ARG A 115 6.93 1.03 2.54
CA ARG A 115 7.94 2.07 2.30
C ARG A 115 8.55 1.87 0.92
N ALA A 116 8.37 2.85 0.04
CA ALA A 116 8.49 2.64 -1.40
C ALA A 116 9.92 2.46 -1.93
N ASP A 117 10.90 3.11 -1.31
CA ASP A 117 12.32 2.93 -1.62
C ASP A 117 12.82 1.53 -1.21
N VAL A 118 12.34 1.02 -0.07
CA VAL A 118 12.69 -0.32 0.44
C VAL A 118 12.02 -1.44 -0.36
N CYS A 119 10.79 -1.24 -0.82
CA CYS A 119 10.05 -2.26 -1.57
C CYS A 119 9.75 -1.80 -3.01
N ALA A 120 10.76 -1.26 -3.70
CA ALA A 120 10.62 -0.75 -5.06
C ALA A 120 10.11 -1.80 -6.08
N HIS A 121 10.33 -3.10 -5.80
CA HIS A 121 9.86 -4.21 -6.64
C HIS A 121 8.34 -4.25 -6.83
N HIS A 122 7.55 -3.59 -5.97
CA HIS A 122 6.10 -3.48 -6.16
C HIS A 122 5.70 -2.67 -7.40
N GLY A 123 6.63 -1.93 -8.02
CA GLY A 123 6.37 -1.23 -9.29
C GLY A 123 6.28 -2.16 -10.51
N ASP A 124 6.85 -3.36 -10.43
CA ASP A 124 7.05 -4.24 -11.59
C ASP A 124 6.21 -5.53 -11.52
N HIS A 125 4.90 -5.37 -11.27
CA HIS A 125 3.99 -6.51 -11.32
C HIS A 125 3.63 -6.84 -12.78
N ALA A 126 3.93 -8.07 -13.21
CA ALA A 126 3.65 -8.54 -14.58
C ALA A 126 2.17 -8.36 -15.01
N ARG A 127 1.22 -8.53 -14.09
CA ARG A 127 -0.23 -8.43 -14.36
C ARG A 127 -0.81 -7.02 -14.16
N LEU A 128 -0.12 -6.14 -13.44
CA LEU A 128 -0.60 -4.82 -13.06
C LEU A 128 0.59 -3.87 -12.88
N ARG A 129 1.18 -3.43 -13.98
CA ARG A 129 2.24 -2.41 -13.95
C ARG A 129 1.70 -1.10 -13.38
N ASP A 130 2.57 -0.30 -12.78
CA ASP A 130 2.25 1.03 -12.24
C ASP A 130 1.07 1.05 -11.25
N CYS A 131 0.89 -0.05 -10.50
CA CYS A 131 -0.20 -0.20 -9.55
C CYS A 131 0.14 0.32 -8.14
N VAL A 132 1.17 1.15 -8.02
CA VAL A 132 1.64 1.71 -6.75
C VAL A 132 1.21 3.16 -6.63
N LEU A 133 0.36 3.44 -5.65
CA LEU A 133 -0.06 4.78 -5.28
C LEU A 133 0.99 5.38 -4.36
N ARG A 134 1.45 6.60 -4.67
CA ARG A 134 2.32 7.37 -3.77
C ARG A 134 1.46 8.09 -2.75
N ILE A 135 1.83 7.94 -1.48
CA ILE A 135 1.06 8.42 -0.35
C ILE A 135 1.79 9.58 0.31
N GLN A 136 1.06 10.65 0.60
CA GLN A 136 1.57 11.82 1.28
C GLN A 136 0.60 12.21 2.41
N LYS A 137 1.15 12.54 3.59
CA LYS A 137 0.37 13.10 4.69
C LYS A 137 0.29 14.62 4.56
N ARG A 138 -0.92 15.17 4.71
CA ARG A 138 -1.19 16.62 4.82
C ARG A 138 -2.02 16.85 6.07
N GLY A 139 -1.35 17.31 7.13
CA GLY A 139 -1.93 17.30 8.48
C GLY A 139 -2.34 15.89 8.87
N TRP A 140 -3.59 15.71 9.29
CA TRP A 140 -4.15 14.41 9.65
C TRP A 140 -4.63 13.58 8.44
N ARG A 141 -4.65 14.16 7.23
CA ARG A 141 -5.18 13.48 6.04
C ARG A 141 -4.11 12.69 5.31
N THR A 142 -4.42 11.45 5.00
CA THR A 142 -3.68 10.62 4.05
C THR A 142 -4.16 10.94 2.63
N CYS A 143 -3.25 11.35 1.76
CA CYS A 143 -3.54 11.70 0.37
C CYS A 143 -2.77 10.80 -0.60
N VAL A 144 -3.38 10.53 -1.74
CA VAL A 144 -2.75 9.91 -2.90
C VAL A 144 -2.28 11.03 -3.82
N ARG A 145 -1.01 10.96 -4.23
CA ARG A 145 -0.49 11.78 -5.33
C ARG A 145 -0.96 11.18 -6.66
N CYS A 146 -1.58 12.02 -7.49
CA CYS A 146 -2.25 11.62 -8.71
C CYS A 146 -1.91 12.61 -9.84
N ALA A 147 -1.31 12.12 -10.93
CA ALA A 147 -1.08 12.91 -12.14
C ALA A 147 -2.36 13.04 -13.00
N GLY A 148 -3.25 12.04 -12.94
CA GLY A 148 -4.55 12.02 -13.60
C GLY A 148 -4.60 11.15 -14.86
N ASP A 149 -3.45 10.75 -15.38
CA ASP A 149 -3.29 9.86 -16.53
C ASP A 149 -3.11 8.39 -16.11
N GLU A 150 -2.93 8.10 -14.82
CA GLU A 150 -2.69 6.74 -14.36
C GLU A 150 -3.91 5.84 -14.61
N TRP A 151 -3.67 4.61 -15.09
CA TRP A 151 -4.73 3.66 -15.44
C TRP A 151 -5.69 3.35 -14.28
N TRP A 152 -5.22 3.47 -13.04
CA TRP A 152 -6.00 3.15 -11.86
C TRP A 152 -6.99 4.24 -11.49
N VAL A 153 -6.86 5.46 -12.03
CA VAL A 153 -7.70 6.63 -11.68
C VAL A 153 -9.20 6.33 -11.82
N PRO A 154 -9.71 5.76 -12.92
CA PRO A 154 -11.15 5.46 -13.06
C PRO A 154 -11.67 4.45 -12.04
N HIS A 155 -10.79 3.61 -11.48
CA HIS A 155 -11.19 2.49 -10.64
C HIS A 155 -11.01 2.75 -9.14
N ILE A 156 -9.92 3.43 -8.79
CA ILE A 156 -9.54 3.80 -7.43
C ILE A 156 -10.07 5.20 -7.06
N GLY A 157 -10.25 6.10 -8.02
CA GLY A 157 -10.67 7.48 -7.77
C GLY A 157 -11.95 7.61 -6.93
N VAL A 158 -12.87 6.66 -7.03
CA VAL A 158 -14.09 6.61 -6.20
C VAL A 158 -13.82 6.44 -4.69
N ALA A 159 -12.62 6.00 -4.32
CA ALA A 159 -12.13 5.96 -2.94
C ALA A 159 -11.34 7.21 -2.54
N LEU A 160 -11.27 8.22 -3.42
CA LEU A 160 -10.55 9.46 -3.20
C LEU A 160 -11.54 10.64 -3.22
N GLY A 161 -11.27 11.64 -2.38
CA GLY A 161 -12.05 12.87 -2.29
C GLY A 161 -11.56 13.94 -3.26
N ASP A 162 -12.11 15.13 -3.10
CA ASP A 162 -11.70 16.31 -3.88
C ASP A 162 -10.26 16.74 -3.51
N PRO A 163 -9.49 17.25 -4.49
CA PRO A 163 -8.09 17.60 -4.27
C PRO A 163 -7.95 18.66 -3.18
N VAL A 164 -7.01 18.41 -2.26
CA VAL A 164 -6.66 19.37 -1.19
C VAL A 164 -5.44 20.21 -1.56
N LEU A 165 -4.74 19.83 -2.62
CA LEU A 165 -3.62 20.56 -3.20
C LEU A 165 -3.48 20.15 -4.66
N VAL A 166 -3.11 21.11 -5.48
CA VAL A 166 -2.57 20.93 -6.83
C VAL A 166 -1.16 21.53 -6.78
N ASP A 167 -0.16 20.84 -7.33
CA ASP A 167 1.18 21.41 -7.39
C ASP A 167 1.21 22.66 -8.29
N GLU A 168 2.23 23.50 -8.11
CA GLU A 168 2.34 24.79 -8.79
C GLU A 168 2.40 24.66 -10.31
N GLN A 169 2.88 23.52 -10.80
CA GLN A 169 2.95 23.20 -12.24
C GLN A 169 1.71 22.47 -12.75
N GLY A 170 0.71 22.19 -11.90
CA GLY A 170 -0.51 21.44 -12.25
C GLY A 170 -0.31 19.94 -12.46
N ARG A 171 0.94 19.44 -12.48
CA ARG A 171 1.37 18.06 -12.78
C ARG A 171 0.78 17.01 -11.87
N TYR A 172 0.41 17.35 -10.63
CA TYR A 172 -0.28 16.40 -9.78
C TYR A 172 -1.21 17.04 -8.76
N GLU A 173 -2.22 16.26 -8.38
CA GLU A 173 -3.14 16.53 -7.29
C GLU A 173 -2.81 15.66 -6.07
N LEU A 174 -3.09 16.19 -4.88
CA LEU A 174 -3.18 15.42 -3.66
C LEU A 174 -4.65 15.16 -3.33
N LEU A 175 -5.08 13.92 -3.56
CA LEU A 175 -6.45 13.48 -3.36
C LEU A 175 -6.57 12.75 -2.01
N PRO A 176 -7.38 13.23 -1.05
CA PRO A 176 -7.52 12.58 0.25
C PRO A 176 -8.19 11.21 0.11
N VAL A 177 -7.67 10.21 0.81
CA VAL A 177 -8.29 8.87 0.86
C VAL A 177 -9.58 8.95 1.68
N LEU A 178 -10.69 8.52 1.09
CA LEU A 178 -11.99 8.45 1.75
C LEU A 178 -12.04 7.22 2.65
N THR A 179 -11.80 7.41 3.95
CA THR A 179 -11.85 6.33 4.94
C THR A 179 -13.27 5.81 5.16
N ARG A 180 -13.42 4.49 5.38
CA ARG A 180 -14.70 3.85 5.74
C ARG A 180 -15.06 4.06 7.22
N VAL A 181 -15.17 5.31 7.65
CA VAL A 181 -15.63 5.68 8.99
C VAL A 181 -17.07 6.19 8.87
N ARG A 182 -17.90 6.01 9.91
CA ARG A 182 -19.23 6.63 9.99
C ARG A 182 -19.09 8.15 9.83
N ARG A 183 -19.35 8.63 8.63
CA ARG A 183 -19.34 10.05 8.26
C ARG A 183 -20.56 10.33 7.38
N PRO A 184 -20.98 11.60 7.26
CA PRO A 184 -21.97 11.95 6.27
C PRO A 184 -21.52 11.55 4.87
N CYS A 185 -22.48 11.32 3.97
CA CYS A 185 -22.20 11.01 2.57
C CYS A 185 -21.23 12.06 1.99
N VAL A 186 -20.14 11.61 1.37
CA VAL A 186 -19.15 12.52 0.77
C VAL A 186 -19.75 13.36 -0.36
N GLU A 187 -20.77 12.83 -1.03
CA GLU A 187 -21.46 13.54 -2.12
C GLU A 187 -22.50 14.56 -1.62
N CYS A 188 -23.45 14.12 -0.79
CA CYS A 188 -24.60 14.96 -0.44
C CYS A 188 -24.56 15.53 0.98
N GLY A 189 -23.57 15.17 1.80
CA GLY A 189 -23.44 15.63 3.18
C GLY A 189 -24.50 15.09 4.14
N VAL A 190 -25.43 14.24 3.69
CA VAL A 190 -26.49 13.66 4.53
C VAL A 190 -25.94 12.45 5.30
N GLY A 191 -26.19 12.42 6.62
CA GLY A 191 -25.88 11.27 7.48
C GLY A 191 -26.70 10.05 7.06
N ALA A 192 -26.08 8.86 7.02
CA ALA A 192 -26.70 7.65 6.50
C ALA A 192 -28.09 7.37 7.13
N HIS A 193 -29.17 7.71 6.42
CA HIS A 193 -30.51 7.32 6.83
C HIS A 193 -30.71 5.82 6.53
N ARG A 194 -31.06 5.07 7.58
CA ARG A 194 -31.80 3.79 7.58
C ARG A 194 -31.22 2.55 6.91
N ILE A 195 -30.04 2.58 6.30
CA ILE A 195 -29.37 1.34 5.87
C ILE A 195 -28.03 1.23 6.60
N PRO A 196 -27.76 0.14 7.34
CA PRO A 196 -26.46 -0.14 7.92
C PRO A 196 -25.47 -0.51 6.79
N ARG A 197 -25.17 0.45 5.91
CA ARG A 197 -24.03 0.38 4.99
C ARG A 197 -22.83 0.94 5.71
N GLU A 198 -22.40 0.24 6.76
CA GLU A 198 -21.39 0.69 7.72
C GLU A 198 -19.99 0.93 7.11
N PHE A 199 -19.82 0.74 5.79
CA PHE A 199 -18.53 0.67 5.13
C PHE A 199 -18.47 1.34 3.75
N PHE A 200 -19.37 2.27 3.42
CA PHE A 200 -19.34 2.99 2.15
C PHE A 200 -19.34 4.53 2.32
N PRO A 201 -18.50 5.27 1.59
CA PRO A 201 -18.44 6.73 1.67
C PRO A 201 -19.66 7.45 1.05
N PHE A 202 -20.56 6.71 0.40
CA PHE A 202 -21.73 7.26 -0.30
C PHE A 202 -23.03 6.61 0.22
N CYS A 203 -24.10 7.40 0.35
CA CYS A 203 -25.39 6.93 0.86
C CYS A 203 -26.25 6.20 -0.17
N SER A 204 -26.00 6.39 -1.47
CA SER A 204 -26.78 5.81 -2.56
C SER A 204 -25.94 5.61 -3.82
N GLU A 205 -26.41 4.75 -4.72
CA GLU A 205 -25.82 4.57 -6.05
C GLU A 205 -25.83 5.86 -6.87
N THR A 206 -26.84 6.70 -6.69
CA THR A 206 -26.91 8.03 -7.31
C THR A 206 -25.77 8.93 -6.83
N CYS A 207 -25.47 8.91 -5.53
CA CYS A 207 -24.33 9.66 -4.99
C CYS A 207 -23.00 9.12 -5.51
N THR A 208 -22.83 7.79 -5.57
CA THR A 208 -21.64 7.16 -6.16
C THR A 208 -21.45 7.59 -7.61
N ARG A 209 -22.52 7.56 -8.43
CA ARG A 209 -22.46 7.95 -9.85
C ARG A 209 -22.13 9.43 -10.04
N LYS A 210 -22.69 10.32 -9.22
CA LYS A 210 -22.34 11.75 -9.24
C LYS A 210 -20.85 11.96 -8.92
N HIS A 211 -20.34 11.29 -7.89
CA HIS A 211 -18.93 11.37 -7.53
C HIS A 211 -18.00 10.88 -8.66
N ILE A 212 -18.33 9.74 -9.27
CA ILE A 212 -17.58 9.21 -10.42
C ILE A 212 -17.58 10.20 -11.58
N ARG A 213 -18.73 10.81 -11.90
CA ARG A 213 -18.82 11.82 -12.96
C ARG A 213 -17.91 13.02 -12.68
N ARG A 214 -17.92 13.54 -11.44
CA ARG A 214 -17.03 14.65 -11.04
C ARG A 214 -15.55 14.30 -11.20
N ILE A 215 -15.16 13.07 -10.88
CA ILE A 215 -13.78 12.59 -11.12
C ILE A 215 -13.44 12.61 -12.62
N GLN A 216 -14.36 12.15 -13.47
CA GLN A 216 -14.19 12.11 -14.92
C GLN A 216 -14.07 13.53 -15.49
N GLU A 217 -14.99 14.43 -15.14
CA GLU A 217 -14.99 15.84 -15.56
C GLU A 217 -13.67 16.54 -15.18
N ARG A 218 -13.16 16.33 -13.96
CA ARG A 218 -11.86 16.87 -13.54
C ARG A 218 -10.69 16.28 -14.32
N ARG A 219 -10.75 14.99 -14.65
CA ARG A 219 -9.71 14.34 -15.46
C ARG A 219 -9.70 14.92 -16.88
N GLU A 220 -10.86 15.05 -17.50
CA GLU A 220 -11.02 15.62 -18.84
C GLU A 220 -10.53 17.07 -18.88
N ALA A 221 -10.91 17.89 -17.90
CA ALA A 221 -10.46 19.28 -17.80
C ALA A 221 -8.92 19.39 -17.71
N ARG A 222 -8.27 18.48 -16.97
CA ARG A 222 -6.79 18.44 -16.86
C ARG A 222 -6.13 18.01 -18.15
N LEU A 223 -6.61 16.92 -18.78
CA LEU A 223 -6.07 16.46 -20.06
C LEU A 223 -6.18 17.55 -21.14
N ALA A 224 -7.29 18.30 -21.15
CA ALA A 224 -7.48 19.43 -22.05
C ALA A 224 -6.47 20.56 -21.76
N ALA A 225 -6.18 20.86 -20.49
CA ALA A 225 -5.19 21.89 -20.13
C ALA A 225 -3.76 21.52 -20.58
N TYR A 226 -3.39 20.24 -20.54
CA TYR A 226 -2.09 19.76 -21.03
C TYR A 226 -1.96 19.75 -22.55
N SER A 227 -3.07 19.56 -23.29
CA SER A 227 -3.05 19.58 -24.75
C SER A 227 -2.93 20.99 -25.36
N VAL A 228 -2.96 22.04 -24.53
CA VAL A 228 -2.92 23.45 -24.94
C VAL A 228 -1.56 24.11 -24.61
N GLN A 229 -0.63 23.37 -24.00
CA GLN A 229 0.76 23.78 -23.74
C GLN A 229 1.72 23.18 -24.78
#